data_AF-A0A9W9VXV3-F1
#
_entry.id   AF-A0A9W9VXV3-F1
#
_cell.length_a   1.000
_cell.length_b   1.000
_cell.length_c   1.000
_cell.angle_alpha   90.00
_cell.angle_beta   90.00
_cell.angle_gamma   90.00
#
_symmetry.space_group_name_H-M   'P 1'
#
loop_
_entity.id
_entity.type
_entity.pdbx_description
1 polymer ?
#
loop_
_entity_poly.entity_id
_entity_poly.type
_entity_poly.pdbx_seq_one_letter_code
_entity_poly.pdbx_strand_id
1 'polypeptide(L)'
;MAFNKKYAGLPDLDPSPDIYETPDLTDEASTVPTATVRTDSDHDDAGTSPDIDREGVNADQARMHFMGAAVDARDANFSDSISMKRQAYRSKNKTRRRRIRDDGTEEVGDFSDSEDESLDRRLARLRREVEDLKVEMASKASAEGQVVTESKPAQSAEQQGDKELGDGVAELSRALDNLHASSRSTQTPSGYSAAAALSQKLAPDANTAESGAQQKSSADGHPSVLPQPAPTSAGILSHAAAFESRLALLESSMGISSSSNPFVGGGIGEPALQPVLPAIDQLASRLAALTGLLVGSNPAAGGPSMPGMTTPHLEALSTRVRKLTTDAEALASARKRAADAAKASQNARIANSEDDTPAQDVNFGNDEQTAKIQALYATLPTIQSLHPLLPSVLERLRSLRACHAGAAHAAESLNELEKHQAEMTSEIEQWREGLAAVEEKMSQGEAALRSNVETVEPWVRDLESRMARLDGPPGGL
;
A
#
# COMPACT_ATOMS: atom_id res chain seq x y z
N MET A 1 -49.43 -12.40 0.53
CA MET A 1 -48.31 -12.07 1.43
C MET A 1 -48.32 -13.10 2.54
N ALA A 2 -47.22 -13.85 2.72
CA ALA A 2 -47.15 -14.88 3.75
C ALA A 2 -46.88 -14.19 5.09
N PHE A 3 -47.80 -14.31 6.05
CA PHE A 3 -47.58 -13.83 7.41
C PHE A 3 -46.30 -14.45 7.98
N ASN A 4 -45.36 -13.60 8.40
CA ASN A 4 -44.13 -14.04 9.05
C ASN A 4 -44.49 -14.83 10.32
N LYS A 5 -44.04 -16.09 10.39
CA LYS A 5 -44.34 -17.03 11.49
C LYS A 5 -44.01 -16.50 12.90
N LYS A 6 -43.11 -15.52 12.99
CA LYS A 6 -42.73 -14.83 14.23
C LYS A 6 -43.89 -14.01 14.83
N TYR A 7 -44.79 -13.48 14.00
CA TYR A 7 -45.83 -12.53 14.43
C TYR A 7 -47.22 -13.16 14.49
N ALA A 8 -47.44 -14.34 13.88
CA ALA A 8 -48.75 -15.01 13.80
C ALA A 8 -49.44 -15.34 15.14
N GLY A 9 -48.71 -15.30 16.26
CA GLY A 9 -49.25 -15.54 17.61
C GLY A 9 -49.70 -14.28 18.37
N LEU A 10 -49.48 -13.09 17.82
CA LEU A 10 -49.91 -11.84 18.44
C LEU A 10 -51.35 -11.52 17.99
N PRO A 11 -52.31 -11.31 18.91
CA PRO A 11 -53.58 -10.71 18.56
C PRO A 11 -53.35 -9.24 18.20
N ASP A 12 -54.00 -8.75 17.13
CA ASP A 12 -53.89 -7.37 16.60
C ASP A 12 -52.68 -7.09 15.68
N LEU A 13 -52.47 -7.93 14.66
CA LEU A 13 -51.61 -7.59 13.52
C LEU A 13 -52.41 -6.95 12.39
N ASP A 14 -51.98 -5.76 11.98
CA ASP A 14 -52.50 -5.05 10.82
C ASP A 14 -52.10 -5.76 9.52
N PRO A 15 -53.04 -6.21 8.67
CA PRO A 15 -52.76 -6.76 7.35
C PRO A 15 -52.58 -5.69 6.25
N SER A 16 -52.56 -4.40 6.62
CA SER A 16 -52.40 -3.32 5.66
C SER A 16 -50.99 -3.29 5.03
N PRO A 17 -50.82 -2.66 3.85
CA PRO A 17 -49.52 -2.55 3.19
C PRO A 17 -48.40 -2.07 4.12
N ASP A 18 -47.27 -2.79 4.14
CA ASP A 18 -46.10 -2.45 4.96
C ASP A 18 -45.53 -1.06 4.64
N ILE A 19 -45.70 -0.58 3.40
CA ILE A 19 -45.16 0.69 2.91
C ILE A 19 -46.26 1.43 2.13
N TYR A 20 -46.60 2.64 2.60
CA TYR A 20 -47.44 3.59 1.87
C TYR A 20 -46.54 4.67 1.27
N GLU A 21 -46.08 4.43 0.05
CA GLU A 21 -45.27 5.37 -0.70
C GLU A 21 -46.09 6.13 -1.74
N THR A 22 -45.66 7.35 -2.04
CA THR A 22 -46.15 8.08 -3.21
C THR A 22 -45.68 7.34 -4.46
N PRO A 23 -46.52 7.22 -5.51
CA PRO A 23 -46.12 6.57 -6.76
C PRO A 23 -44.85 7.25 -7.30
N ASP A 24 -43.87 6.43 -7.66
CA ASP A 24 -42.59 6.90 -8.20
C ASP A 24 -42.87 7.79 -9.41
N LEU A 25 -42.45 9.06 -9.31
CA LEU A 25 -42.56 10.00 -10.41
C LEU A 25 -41.64 9.50 -11.51
N THR A 26 -42.19 9.08 -12.65
CA THR A 26 -41.36 8.66 -13.78
C THR A 26 -40.59 9.87 -14.28
N ASP A 27 -39.27 9.88 -14.08
CA ASP A 27 -38.34 10.94 -14.50
C ASP A 27 -38.45 11.27 -16.00
N GLU A 28 -39.06 10.39 -16.79
CA GLU A 28 -39.32 10.53 -18.24
C GLU A 28 -40.41 11.57 -18.60
N ALA A 29 -41.19 12.08 -17.63
CA ALA A 29 -42.31 12.99 -17.90
C ALA A 29 -42.13 14.42 -17.32
N SER A 30 -40.92 14.79 -16.89
CA SER A 30 -40.64 16.16 -16.45
C SER A 30 -40.23 17.04 -17.63
N THR A 31 -41.08 18.03 -17.95
CA THR A 31 -40.75 19.15 -18.86
C THR A 31 -40.24 20.38 -18.11
N VAL A 32 -39.91 20.23 -16.83
CA VAL A 32 -39.30 21.29 -16.02
C VAL A 32 -37.80 20.98 -15.94
N PRO A 33 -36.91 21.93 -16.32
CA PRO A 33 -35.47 21.73 -16.16
C PRO A 33 -35.18 21.66 -14.67
N THR A 34 -35.03 20.44 -14.16
CA THR A 34 -34.63 20.21 -12.77
C THR A 34 -33.24 20.83 -12.61
N ALA A 35 -33.16 21.80 -11.72
CA ALA A 35 -31.93 22.48 -11.37
C ALA A 35 -30.83 21.46 -11.11
N THR A 36 -29.72 21.67 -11.82
CA THR A 36 -28.38 21.12 -11.61
C THR A 36 -28.20 20.48 -10.23
N VAL A 37 -28.33 19.15 -10.18
CA VAL A 37 -27.67 18.36 -9.16
C VAL A 37 -26.19 18.67 -9.31
N ARG A 38 -25.62 19.37 -8.32
CA ARG A 38 -24.17 19.56 -8.18
C ARG A 38 -23.56 18.17 -7.99
N THR A 39 -23.21 17.54 -9.09
CA THR A 39 -22.12 16.58 -9.12
C THR A 39 -20.85 17.41 -8.96
N ASP A 40 -20.26 17.40 -7.77
CA ASP A 40 -18.89 17.90 -7.54
C ASP A 40 -17.87 16.95 -8.19
N SER A 41 -18.05 16.73 -9.49
CA SER A 41 -17.13 16.01 -10.36
C SER A 41 -16.75 16.95 -11.48
N ASP A 42 -15.62 17.60 -11.23
CA ASP A 42 -14.67 18.16 -12.19
C ASP A 42 -15.20 19.08 -13.30
N HIS A 43 -14.90 20.36 -13.09
CA HIS A 43 -14.60 21.34 -14.11
C HIS A 43 -15.68 21.65 -15.15
N ASP A 44 -16.85 22.09 -14.72
CA ASP A 44 -17.63 23.01 -15.54
C ASP A 44 -18.31 24.07 -14.66
N ASP A 45 -18.16 25.34 -15.07
CA ASP A 45 -18.90 26.52 -14.62
C ASP A 45 -18.46 27.31 -13.38
N ALA A 46 -17.15 27.34 -13.08
CA ALA A 46 -16.57 28.63 -12.68
C ALA A 46 -16.25 29.36 -13.99
N GLY A 47 -17.13 30.28 -14.39
CA GLY A 47 -17.16 30.91 -15.72
C GLY A 47 -15.80 31.18 -16.37
N THR A 48 -15.81 31.14 -17.70
CA THR A 48 -14.73 31.51 -18.62
C THR A 48 -14.27 32.94 -18.34
N SER A 49 -13.52 33.14 -17.25
CA SER A 49 -12.84 34.38 -16.96
C SER A 49 -11.69 34.47 -17.96
N PRO A 50 -11.70 35.41 -18.91
CA PRO A 50 -10.66 35.53 -19.93
C PRO A 50 -9.30 35.92 -19.33
N ASP A 51 -9.25 36.30 -18.05
CA ASP A 51 -8.04 36.66 -17.32
C ASP A 51 -7.38 35.49 -16.58
N ILE A 52 -7.95 34.28 -16.62
CA ILE A 52 -7.40 33.10 -15.93
C ILE A 52 -7.10 32.00 -16.95
N ASP A 53 -5.82 31.78 -17.23
CA ASP A 53 -5.35 30.63 -17.99
C ASP A 53 -5.50 29.35 -17.15
N ARG A 54 -6.37 28.45 -17.59
CA ARG A 54 -6.64 27.15 -16.94
C ARG A 54 -6.01 25.99 -17.70
N GLU A 55 -4.84 26.20 -18.28
CA GLU A 55 -4.10 25.10 -18.90
C GLU A 55 -3.78 24.03 -17.84
N GLY A 56 -4.35 22.83 -18.04
CA GLY A 56 -4.10 21.70 -17.16
C GLY A 56 -2.63 21.29 -17.19
N VAL A 57 -2.02 21.14 -16.03
CA VAL A 57 -0.63 20.70 -15.95
C VAL A 57 -0.56 19.21 -16.26
N ASN A 58 0.08 18.86 -17.39
CA ASN A 58 0.42 17.47 -17.67
C ASN A 58 1.56 17.02 -16.75
N ALA A 59 1.22 16.20 -15.74
CA ALA A 59 2.15 15.73 -14.72
C ALA A 59 3.33 14.95 -15.32
N ASP A 60 3.12 14.19 -16.40
CA ASP A 60 4.19 13.42 -17.04
C ASP A 60 5.18 14.33 -17.77
N GLN A 61 4.66 15.34 -18.48
CA GLN A 61 5.50 16.33 -19.15
C GLN A 61 6.28 17.18 -18.13
N ALA A 62 5.61 17.60 -17.06
CA ALA A 62 6.25 18.32 -15.96
C ALA A 62 7.35 17.47 -15.31
N ARG A 63 7.08 16.19 -15.05
CA ARG A 63 8.06 15.25 -14.49
C ARG A 63 9.29 15.11 -15.38
N MET A 64 9.11 14.99 -16.69
CA MET A 64 10.23 14.97 -17.65
C MET A 64 11.08 16.24 -17.59
N HIS A 65 10.44 17.40 -17.37
CA HIS A 65 11.13 18.69 -17.26
C HIS A 65 11.98 18.81 -15.99
N PHE A 66 11.52 18.23 -14.86
CA PHE A 66 12.22 18.31 -13.58
C PHE A 66 13.14 17.12 -13.27
N MET A 67 13.05 16.01 -14.01
CA MET A 67 13.85 14.80 -13.76
C MET A 67 15.37 15.04 -13.79
N GLY A 68 15.84 16.01 -14.59
CA GLY A 68 17.27 16.36 -14.67
C GLY A 68 17.74 17.43 -13.67
N ALA A 69 16.82 18.10 -12.96
CA ALA A 69 17.14 19.19 -12.05
C ALA A 69 17.26 18.68 -10.61
N ALA A 70 18.47 18.31 -10.20
CA ALA A 70 18.74 17.94 -8.80
C ALA A 70 18.99 19.19 -7.95
N VAL A 71 18.33 19.28 -6.79
CA VAL A 71 18.45 20.41 -5.86
C VAL A 71 19.26 19.99 -4.63
N ASP A 72 20.27 20.77 -4.27
CA ASP A 72 20.98 20.62 -3.00
C ASP A 72 20.35 21.50 -1.92
N ALA A 73 20.05 20.88 -0.77
CA ALA A 73 19.40 21.51 0.37
C ALA A 73 20.29 21.56 1.62
N ARG A 74 21.54 21.06 1.55
CA ARG A 74 22.41 20.92 2.73
C ARG A 74 22.72 22.24 3.43
N ASP A 75 22.86 23.31 2.67
CA ASP A 75 23.20 24.64 3.20
C ASP A 75 21.98 25.56 3.30
N ALA A 76 20.77 25.08 3.00
CA ALA A 76 19.57 25.91 3.02
C ALA A 76 19.19 26.26 4.47
N ASN A 77 19.25 27.54 4.82
CA ASN A 77 18.92 28.05 6.15
C ASN A 77 17.77 29.05 6.05
N PHE A 78 16.59 28.64 6.53
CA PHE A 78 15.37 29.46 6.61
C PHE A 78 15.12 30.03 8.02
N SER A 79 16.06 29.86 8.95
CA SER A 79 15.95 30.52 10.25
C SER A 79 15.92 32.04 10.04
N ASP A 80 15.06 32.73 10.79
CA ASP A 80 14.90 34.19 10.71
C ASP A 80 16.07 34.97 11.35
N SER A 81 17.26 34.36 11.37
CA SER A 81 18.48 34.96 11.88
C SER A 81 19.04 35.94 10.85
N ILE A 82 18.87 37.24 11.11
CA ILE A 82 19.35 38.35 10.26
C ILE A 82 20.88 38.41 10.16
N SER A 83 21.62 37.67 11.01
CA SER A 83 23.09 37.70 11.07
C SER A 83 23.79 36.89 9.96
N MET A 84 23.07 36.01 9.25
CA MET A 84 23.64 35.22 8.16
C MET A 84 22.88 35.47 6.85
N LYS A 85 23.62 35.56 5.73
CA LYS A 85 23.02 35.70 4.40
C LYS A 85 22.06 34.53 4.18
N ARG A 86 20.78 34.81 3.91
CA ARG A 86 19.73 33.81 3.67
C ARG A 86 20.21 32.82 2.60
N GLN A 87 20.50 31.58 3.01
CA GLN A 87 20.93 30.53 2.11
C GLN A 87 19.70 29.84 1.54
N ALA A 88 19.54 29.90 0.22
CA ALA A 88 18.44 29.27 -0.49
C ALA A 88 18.90 27.95 -1.15
N TYR A 89 17.92 27.15 -1.58
CA TYR A 89 18.17 25.92 -2.34
C TYR A 89 19.07 26.18 -3.55
N ARG A 90 20.11 25.35 -3.74
CA ARG A 90 21.04 25.47 -4.86
C ARG A 90 20.80 24.33 -5.85
N SER A 91 20.31 24.64 -7.05
CA SER A 91 20.20 23.64 -8.12
C SER A 91 21.59 23.23 -8.60
N LYS A 92 21.88 21.93 -8.62
CA LYS A 92 23.09 21.34 -9.21
C LYS A 92 22.98 21.31 -10.73
N ASN A 93 22.78 22.45 -11.36
CA ASN A 93 22.83 22.53 -12.80
C ASN A 93 24.30 22.55 -13.23
N LYS A 94 24.71 21.46 -13.88
CA LYS A 94 26.03 21.21 -14.49
C LYS A 94 26.29 22.12 -15.70
N THR A 95 26.02 23.41 -15.57
CA THR A 95 26.31 24.45 -16.56
C THR A 95 27.28 25.41 -15.88
N ARG A 96 28.59 25.13 -15.96
CA ARG A 96 29.43 25.71 -17.01
C ARG A 96 28.84 27.05 -17.51
N ARG A 97 28.86 28.09 -16.68
CA ARG A 97 28.99 29.45 -17.23
C ARG A 97 30.43 29.59 -17.75
N ARG A 98 30.68 28.97 -18.90
CA ARG A 98 31.77 29.39 -19.79
C ARG A 98 31.46 30.84 -20.14
N ARG A 99 32.25 31.78 -19.62
CA ARG A 99 32.21 33.15 -20.15
C ARG A 99 32.96 33.12 -21.47
N ILE A 100 32.20 33.01 -22.56
CA ILE A 100 32.68 33.35 -23.89
C ILE A 100 32.78 34.87 -23.93
N ARG A 101 33.98 35.42 -24.13
CA ARG A 101 34.13 36.84 -24.52
C ARG A 101 33.73 36.98 -25.99
N ASP A 102 33.32 38.17 -26.40
CA ASP A 102 32.86 38.50 -27.76
C ASP A 102 33.87 38.24 -28.91
N ASP A 103 35.07 37.72 -28.62
CA ASP A 103 36.11 37.39 -29.61
C ASP A 103 36.42 35.88 -29.70
N GLY A 104 35.55 35.01 -29.15
CA GLY A 104 35.53 33.57 -29.47
C GLY A 104 36.70 32.72 -28.97
N THR A 105 37.71 33.27 -28.29
CA THR A 105 38.81 32.49 -27.71
C THR A 105 38.49 32.00 -26.29
N GLU A 106 38.55 30.68 -26.06
CA GLU A 106 38.42 30.07 -24.74
C GLU A 106 39.72 30.27 -23.95
N GLU A 107 39.71 31.19 -22.98
CA GLU A 107 40.79 31.33 -22.02
C GLU A 107 40.68 30.17 -21.01
N VAL A 108 41.39 29.07 -21.28
CA VAL A 108 41.66 28.03 -20.29
C VAL A 108 42.66 28.63 -19.30
N GLY A 109 42.16 29.43 -18.37
CA GLY A 109 42.92 29.79 -17.18
C GLY A 109 43.32 28.50 -16.47
N ASP A 110 44.61 28.37 -16.17
CA ASP A 110 45.13 27.34 -15.28
C ASP A 110 44.56 27.58 -13.87
N PHE A 111 43.33 27.13 -13.65
CA PHE A 111 42.69 27.11 -12.35
C PHE A 111 43.09 25.82 -11.64
N SER A 112 44.38 25.67 -11.36
CA SER A 112 44.88 24.66 -10.44
C SER A 112 44.77 25.08 -8.96
N ASP A 113 44.06 26.16 -8.64
CA ASP A 113 43.98 26.70 -7.27
C ASP A 113 42.57 27.12 -6.81
N SER A 114 41.52 26.44 -7.26
CA SER A 114 40.19 26.67 -6.70
C SER A 114 39.43 25.37 -6.41
N GLU A 115 39.51 24.99 -5.14
CA GLU A 115 38.45 24.40 -4.29
C GLU A 115 38.12 22.89 -4.35
N ASP A 116 38.85 22.05 -5.09
CA ASP A 116 38.69 20.58 -5.01
C ASP A 116 39.99 19.84 -4.65
N GLU A 117 40.84 20.41 -3.79
CA GLU A 117 41.87 19.60 -3.14
C GLU A 117 41.23 18.83 -1.98
N SER A 118 41.09 17.51 -2.14
CA SER A 118 40.69 16.64 -1.04
C SER A 118 41.60 16.90 0.17
N LEU A 119 41.04 16.84 1.38
CA LEU A 119 41.76 17.13 2.61
C LEU A 119 43.08 16.35 2.70
N ASP A 120 43.08 15.12 2.20
CA ASP A 120 44.24 14.24 2.11
C ASP A 120 45.33 14.80 1.19
N ARG A 121 44.96 15.37 0.03
CA ARG A 121 45.88 16.00 -0.92
C ARG A 121 46.46 17.30 -0.35
N ARG A 122 45.63 18.08 0.35
CA ARG A 122 46.05 19.31 1.04
C ARG A 122 47.03 19.00 2.18
N LEU A 123 46.77 17.97 2.98
CA LEU A 123 47.65 17.52 4.05
C LEU A 123 48.99 16.98 3.50
N ALA A 124 48.96 16.25 2.38
CA ALA A 124 50.18 15.77 1.73
C ALA A 124 51.05 16.93 1.18
N ARG A 125 50.44 17.98 0.63
CA ARG A 125 51.16 19.19 0.21
C ARG A 125 51.77 19.92 1.41
N LEU A 126 50.97 20.18 2.45
CA LEU A 126 51.45 20.86 3.67
C LEU A 126 52.60 20.11 4.35
N ARG A 127 52.56 18.77 4.36
CA ARG A 127 53.67 17.95 4.85
C ARG A 127 54.95 18.18 4.05
N ARG A 128 54.84 18.28 2.71
CA ARG A 128 55.99 18.56 1.86
C ARG A 128 56.54 19.97 2.10
N GLU A 129 55.67 20.97 2.19
CA GLU A 129 56.07 22.35 2.48
C GLU A 129 56.73 22.48 3.86
N VAL A 130 56.23 21.79 4.89
CA VAL A 130 56.83 21.78 6.23
C VAL A 130 58.17 21.03 6.25
N GLU A 131 58.31 19.94 5.49
CA GLU A 131 59.60 19.25 5.37
C GLU A 131 60.62 20.10 4.58
N ASP A 132 60.19 20.78 3.52
CA ASP A 132 61.03 21.73 2.77
C ASP A 132 61.50 22.87 3.71
N LEU A 133 60.61 23.44 4.54
CA LEU A 133 60.97 24.44 5.55
C LEU A 133 61.93 23.92 6.62
N LYS A 134 61.76 22.66 7.06
CA LYS A 134 62.65 22.01 8.02
C LYS A 134 64.06 21.81 7.44
N VAL A 135 64.16 21.44 6.16
CA VAL A 135 65.44 21.36 5.44
C VAL A 135 66.07 22.74 5.27
N GLU A 136 65.28 23.76 4.96
CA GLU A 136 65.77 25.15 4.90
C GLU A 136 66.34 25.61 6.24
N MET A 137 65.65 25.35 7.36
CA MET A 137 66.16 25.68 8.71
C MET A 137 67.41 24.89 9.08
N ALA A 138 67.49 23.60 8.73
CA ALA A 138 68.69 22.79 8.96
C ALA A 138 69.87 23.25 8.10
N SER A 139 69.61 23.70 6.87
CA SER A 139 70.64 24.26 5.98
C SER A 139 71.12 25.63 6.45
N LYS A 140 70.24 26.50 6.97
CA LYS A 140 70.60 27.76 7.64
C LYS A 140 71.44 27.54 8.89
N ALA A 141 71.04 26.60 9.76
CA ALA A 141 71.81 26.24 10.95
C ALA A 141 73.20 25.67 10.62
N SER A 142 73.34 24.96 9.49
CA SER A 142 74.62 24.45 9.01
C SER A 142 75.49 25.54 8.35
N ALA A 143 74.86 26.51 7.67
CA ALA A 143 75.53 27.66 7.06
C ALA A 143 76.07 28.65 8.10
N GLU A 144 75.36 28.86 9.22
CA GLU A 144 75.82 29.68 10.34
C GLU A 144 77.05 29.08 11.07
N GLY A 145 77.30 27.78 10.93
CA GLY A 145 78.49 27.11 11.47
C GLY A 145 79.77 27.29 10.65
N GLN A 146 79.71 27.90 9.46
CA GLN A 146 80.83 27.97 8.52
C GLN A 146 81.14 29.39 8.01
N VAL A 147 80.97 30.42 8.85
CA VAL A 147 81.48 31.78 8.58
C VAL A 147 82.18 32.33 9.82
N VAL A 148 83.48 32.07 9.94
CA VAL A 148 84.39 32.87 10.78
C VAL A 148 85.34 33.58 9.84
N THR A 149 85.01 34.82 9.45
CA THR A 149 85.97 35.93 9.30
C THR A 149 85.23 37.26 9.06
N GLU A 150 85.54 38.23 9.94
CA GLU A 150 85.32 39.69 9.88
C GLU A 150 83.91 40.28 10.00
N SER A 151 83.50 40.62 11.23
CA SER A 151 83.43 42.01 11.76
C SER A 151 82.37 42.18 12.89
N LYS A 152 82.87 42.69 14.03
CA LYS A 152 82.29 43.30 15.25
C LYS A 152 80.80 43.14 15.69
N PRO A 153 80.55 43.21 17.01
CA PRO A 153 79.42 42.59 17.68
C PRO A 153 78.28 43.57 17.97
N ALA A 154 77.03 43.12 17.81
CA ALA A 154 75.88 43.45 18.66
C ALA A 154 74.62 42.77 18.12
N GLN A 155 74.10 41.81 18.88
CA GLN A 155 72.68 41.42 19.07
C GLN A 155 72.56 39.91 19.34
N SER A 156 72.93 39.52 20.56
CA SER A 156 72.66 38.20 21.13
C SER A 156 71.19 38.13 21.62
N ALA A 157 70.25 38.15 20.67
CA ALA A 157 68.82 37.92 20.92
C ALA A 157 68.15 37.03 19.86
N GLU A 158 68.74 36.89 18.65
CA GLU A 158 68.11 36.13 17.55
C GLU A 158 68.39 34.61 17.60
N GLN A 159 69.47 34.17 18.26
CA GLN A 159 69.83 32.74 18.35
C GLN A 159 68.90 31.88 19.22
N GLN A 160 68.08 32.49 20.09
CA GLN A 160 67.03 31.77 20.81
C GLN A 160 65.76 31.63 19.96
N GLY A 161 65.41 32.66 19.19
CA GLY A 161 64.25 32.66 18.29
C GLY A 161 64.35 31.59 17.21
N ASP A 162 65.49 31.43 16.56
CA ASP A 162 65.65 30.41 15.50
C ASP A 162 65.61 28.97 16.02
N LYS A 163 66.05 28.74 17.27
CA LYS A 163 65.93 27.44 17.93
C LYS A 163 64.49 27.16 18.37
N GLU A 164 63.78 28.16 18.88
CA GLU A 164 62.34 28.04 19.21
C GLU A 164 61.48 27.85 17.96
N LEU A 165 61.80 28.53 16.85
CA LEU A 165 61.13 28.35 15.57
C LEU A 165 61.41 26.96 14.97
N GLY A 166 62.66 26.47 15.08
CA GLY A 166 63.01 25.11 14.68
C GLY A 166 62.30 24.03 15.50
N ASP A 167 62.16 24.24 16.82
CA ASP A 167 61.40 23.35 17.70
C ASP A 167 59.90 23.42 17.37
N GLY A 168 59.35 24.62 17.11
CA GLY A 168 57.98 24.80 16.66
C GLY A 168 57.66 24.12 15.32
N VAL A 169 58.59 24.14 14.34
CA VAL A 169 58.44 23.41 13.07
C VAL A 169 58.53 21.89 13.29
N ALA A 170 59.37 21.44 14.22
CA ALA A 170 59.44 20.03 14.60
C ALA A 170 58.14 19.57 15.30
N GLU A 171 57.58 20.37 16.20
CA GLU A 171 56.27 20.13 16.83
C GLU A 171 55.13 20.13 15.81
N LEU A 172 55.13 21.06 14.86
CA LEU A 172 54.15 21.11 13.77
C LEU A 172 54.22 19.85 12.89
N SER A 173 55.43 19.38 12.56
CA SER A 173 55.62 18.14 11.80
C SER A 173 55.06 16.91 12.56
N ARG A 174 55.28 16.84 13.88
CA ARG A 174 54.71 15.79 14.74
C ARG A 174 53.18 15.88 14.82
N ALA A 175 52.63 17.08 14.92
CA ALA A 175 51.18 17.29 14.95
C ALA A 175 50.51 16.90 13.63
N LEU A 176 51.11 17.25 12.49
CA LEU A 176 50.62 16.86 11.16
C LEU A 176 50.75 15.36 10.92
N ASP A 177 51.82 14.71 11.38
CA ASP A 177 51.97 13.26 11.29
C ASP A 177 50.95 12.52 12.17
N ASN A 178 50.64 13.04 13.36
CA ASN A 178 49.58 12.50 14.23
C ASN A 178 48.19 12.66 13.61
N LEU A 179 47.90 13.80 13.00
CA LEU A 179 46.63 14.05 12.34
C LEU A 179 46.49 13.21 11.06
N HIS A 180 47.56 13.02 10.30
CA HIS A 180 47.57 12.14 9.14
C HIS A 180 47.42 10.66 9.56
N ALA A 181 48.08 10.22 10.62
CA ALA A 181 47.90 8.87 11.19
C ALA A 181 46.46 8.67 11.70
N SER A 182 45.87 9.69 12.33
CA SER A 182 44.47 9.69 12.77
C SER A 182 43.50 9.65 11.58
N SER A 183 43.74 10.44 10.53
CA SER A 183 42.89 10.45 9.33
C SER A 183 43.00 9.13 8.55
N ARG A 184 44.19 8.51 8.48
CA ARG A 184 44.38 7.21 7.84
C ARG A 184 43.77 6.08 8.67
N SER A 185 43.79 6.19 10.00
CA SER A 185 43.06 5.29 10.90
C SER A 185 41.55 5.34 10.67
N THR A 186 41.00 6.46 10.19
CA THR A 186 39.58 6.56 9.79
C THR A 186 39.29 6.00 8.39
N GLN A 187 40.31 5.77 7.55
CA GLN A 187 40.17 5.22 6.20
C GLN A 187 40.65 3.77 6.03
N THR A 188 41.34 3.18 7.02
CA THR A 188 41.62 1.73 7.02
C THR A 188 40.37 0.96 7.45
N PRO A 189 39.85 0.01 6.65
CA PRO A 189 38.55 -0.65 6.88
C PRO A 189 38.70 -1.80 7.90
N SER A 190 39.18 -1.48 9.10
CA SER A 190 39.28 -2.41 10.24
C SER A 190 38.53 -1.84 11.44
N GLY A 191 37.26 -1.53 11.20
CA GLY A 191 36.34 -1.03 12.21
C GLY A 191 34.93 -1.12 11.68
N TYR A 192 34.20 -2.15 12.12
CA TYR A 192 32.73 -2.21 12.21
C TYR A 192 31.96 -1.32 11.22
N SER A 193 31.96 -1.71 9.94
CA SER A 193 31.04 -1.12 8.97
C SER A 193 29.61 -1.49 9.37
N ALA A 194 28.75 -0.49 9.52
CA ALA A 194 27.32 -0.69 9.77
C ALA A 194 26.67 -1.62 8.73
N ALA A 195 27.24 -1.72 7.52
CA ALA A 195 26.83 -2.66 6.49
C ALA A 195 27.12 -4.14 6.85
N ALA A 196 28.23 -4.43 7.54
CA ALA A 196 28.57 -5.77 8.02
C ALA A 196 27.75 -6.14 9.27
N ALA A 197 27.50 -5.16 10.16
CA ALA A 197 26.59 -5.35 11.29
C ALA A 197 25.14 -5.62 10.83
N LEU A 198 24.69 -4.94 9.78
CA LEU A 198 23.39 -5.18 9.16
C LEU A 198 23.35 -6.51 8.41
N SER A 199 24.37 -6.89 7.64
CA SER A 199 24.36 -8.19 6.95
C SER A 199 24.37 -9.37 7.92
N GLN A 200 25.00 -9.23 9.08
CA GLN A 200 24.97 -10.24 10.14
C GLN A 200 23.63 -10.29 10.88
N LYS A 201 22.88 -9.17 10.92
CA LYS A 201 21.52 -9.09 11.49
C LYS A 201 20.41 -9.52 10.53
N LEU A 202 20.70 -9.61 9.24
CA LEU A 202 19.78 -10.06 8.18
C LEU A 202 19.95 -11.55 7.81
N ALA A 203 20.97 -12.24 8.35
CA ALA A 203 21.10 -13.69 8.23
C ALA A 203 20.20 -14.37 9.28
N PRO A 204 19.20 -15.19 8.88
CA PRO A 204 18.27 -15.80 9.82
C PRO A 204 18.98 -16.86 10.67
N ASP A 205 18.67 -16.86 11.97
CA ASP A 205 19.16 -17.78 13.00
C ASP A 205 19.01 -19.26 12.58
N ALA A 206 20.09 -19.83 12.10
CA ALA A 206 20.32 -21.26 12.07
C ALA A 206 21.54 -21.53 12.95
N ASN A 207 21.33 -21.68 14.26
CA ASN A 207 22.10 -22.54 15.16
C ASN A 207 21.66 -22.34 16.61
N THR A 208 20.62 -23.09 17.01
CA THR A 208 20.48 -23.57 18.38
C THR A 208 20.54 -25.10 18.37
N ALA A 209 21.34 -25.62 19.29
CA ALA A 209 21.44 -27.01 19.76
C ALA A 209 22.49 -27.94 19.11
N GLU A 210 23.63 -27.97 19.82
CA GLU A 210 24.22 -29.14 20.48
C GLU A 210 25.22 -30.09 19.78
N SER A 211 26.26 -30.33 20.57
CA SER A 211 27.40 -31.20 20.43
C SER A 211 27.02 -32.67 20.55
N GLY A 212 27.49 -33.53 19.63
CA GLY A 212 27.35 -34.98 19.79
C GLY A 212 27.92 -35.82 18.64
N ALA A 213 29.11 -36.37 18.87
CA ALA A 213 29.61 -37.68 18.42
C ALA A 213 29.81 -38.03 16.92
N GLN A 214 30.96 -38.68 16.71
CA GLN A 214 31.45 -39.42 15.54
C GLN A 214 30.43 -40.41 14.94
N GLN A 215 30.42 -40.59 13.61
CA GLN A 215 30.75 -41.87 12.95
C GLN A 215 30.78 -41.80 11.40
N LYS A 216 31.55 -42.74 10.84
CA LYS A 216 31.88 -43.00 9.43
C LYS A 216 30.76 -43.73 8.67
N SER A 217 30.93 -43.78 7.33
CA SER A 217 30.34 -44.67 6.31
C SER A 217 28.89 -44.34 5.94
N SER A 218 28.44 -44.42 4.68
CA SER A 218 28.89 -45.14 3.49
C SER A 218 28.24 -44.51 2.23
N ALA A 219 28.79 -44.84 1.08
CA ALA A 219 28.23 -44.54 -0.24
C ALA A 219 26.81 -45.09 -0.41
N ASP A 220 25.88 -44.27 -0.91
CA ASP A 220 24.85 -44.70 -1.86
C ASP A 220 24.30 -43.48 -2.62
N GLY A 221 24.27 -43.61 -3.95
CA GLY A 221 23.82 -42.57 -4.86
C GLY A 221 22.30 -42.46 -4.87
N HIS A 222 21.78 -41.40 -4.25
CA HIS A 222 20.45 -40.88 -4.53
C HIS A 222 20.60 -39.48 -5.13
N PRO A 223 19.97 -39.15 -6.27
CA PRO A 223 20.01 -37.80 -6.80
C PRO A 223 19.36 -36.89 -5.76
N SER A 224 20.16 -35.98 -5.21
CA SER A 224 19.71 -34.85 -4.42
C SER A 224 18.78 -34.01 -5.30
N VAL A 225 17.49 -34.31 -5.23
CA VAL A 225 16.45 -33.36 -5.63
C VAL A 225 16.54 -32.26 -4.59
N LEU A 226 17.31 -31.23 -4.91
CA LEU A 226 17.22 -29.93 -4.28
C LEU A 226 15.72 -29.58 -4.18
N PRO A 227 15.17 -29.38 -2.97
CA PRO A 227 13.87 -28.75 -2.84
C PRO A 227 14.01 -27.37 -3.49
N GLN A 228 13.42 -27.18 -4.67
CA GLN A 228 13.22 -25.85 -5.18
C GLN A 228 12.50 -25.06 -4.08
N PRO A 229 13.00 -23.88 -3.68
CA PRO A 229 12.27 -23.05 -2.75
C PRO A 229 10.89 -22.79 -3.36
N ALA A 230 9.85 -23.07 -2.57
CA ALA A 230 8.48 -22.70 -2.92
C ALA A 230 8.46 -21.27 -3.48
N PRO A 231 7.63 -20.97 -4.51
CA PRO A 231 7.62 -19.65 -5.13
C PRO A 231 7.48 -18.61 -4.03
N THR A 232 8.55 -17.85 -3.81
CA THR A 232 8.58 -16.76 -2.84
C THR A 232 7.36 -15.87 -3.09
N SER A 233 6.71 -15.35 -2.05
CA SER A 233 5.54 -14.47 -2.16
C SER A 233 5.72 -13.35 -3.20
N ALA A 234 6.96 -12.92 -3.45
CA ALA A 234 7.34 -12.01 -4.52
C ALA A 234 6.93 -12.47 -5.93
N GLY A 235 6.97 -13.78 -6.23
CA GLY A 235 6.50 -14.35 -7.49
C GLY A 235 4.98 -14.32 -7.62
N ILE A 236 4.24 -14.56 -6.53
CA ILE A 236 2.77 -14.47 -6.54
C ILE A 236 2.32 -13.01 -6.70
N LEU A 237 3.00 -12.08 -6.03
CA LEU A 237 2.75 -10.65 -6.15
C LEU A 237 3.10 -10.10 -7.54
N SER A 238 4.18 -10.58 -8.16
CA SER A 238 4.52 -10.18 -9.53
C SER A 238 3.53 -10.73 -10.56
N HIS A 239 3.02 -11.96 -10.36
CA HIS A 239 1.93 -12.49 -11.16
C HIS A 239 0.63 -11.70 -10.95
N ALA A 240 0.28 -11.34 -9.71
CA ALA A 240 -0.89 -10.50 -9.42
C ALA A 240 -0.79 -9.13 -10.10
N ALA A 241 0.37 -8.48 -10.03
CA ALA A 241 0.63 -7.20 -10.70
C ALA A 241 0.56 -7.34 -12.24
N ALA A 242 1.05 -8.45 -12.80
CA ALA A 242 0.91 -8.73 -14.24
C ALA A 242 -0.56 -8.90 -14.64
N PHE A 243 -1.36 -9.62 -13.83
CA PHE A 243 -2.81 -9.75 -14.06
C PHE A 243 -3.54 -8.42 -13.93
N GLU A 244 -3.21 -7.59 -12.94
CA GLU A 244 -3.77 -6.25 -12.75
C GLU A 244 -3.43 -5.34 -13.93
N SER A 245 -2.19 -5.35 -14.43
CA SER A 245 -1.83 -4.57 -15.62
C SER A 245 -2.61 -5.00 -16.86
N ARG A 246 -2.85 -6.31 -17.03
CA ARG A 246 -3.66 -6.83 -18.13
C ARG A 246 -5.14 -6.50 -17.95
N LEU A 247 -5.65 -6.54 -16.73
CA LEU A 247 -7.02 -6.13 -16.39
C LEU A 247 -7.19 -4.63 -16.67
N ALA A 248 -6.26 -3.78 -16.25
CA ALA A 248 -6.29 -2.35 -16.53
C ALA A 248 -6.28 -2.06 -18.05
N LEU A 249 -5.50 -2.81 -18.84
CA LEU A 249 -5.55 -2.70 -20.30
C LEU A 249 -6.92 -3.12 -20.86
N LEU A 250 -7.50 -4.21 -20.34
CA LEU A 250 -8.84 -4.64 -20.75
C LEU A 250 -9.92 -3.63 -20.35
N GLU A 251 -9.85 -3.09 -19.13
CA GLU A 251 -10.74 -2.04 -18.63
C GLU A 251 -10.63 -0.77 -19.47
N SER A 252 -9.41 -0.33 -19.79
CA SER A 252 -9.18 0.81 -20.68
C SER A 252 -9.71 0.56 -22.10
N SER A 253 -9.58 -0.67 -22.62
CA SER A 253 -10.09 -1.03 -23.95
C SER A 253 -11.62 -1.13 -24.00
N MET A 254 -12.24 -1.49 -22.87
CA MET A 254 -13.69 -1.56 -22.72
C MET A 254 -14.29 -0.22 -22.25
N GLY A 255 -13.46 0.75 -21.88
CA GLY A 255 -13.90 2.05 -21.36
C GLY A 255 -14.61 1.98 -20.01
N ILE A 256 -14.53 0.86 -19.29
CA ILE A 256 -15.14 0.70 -17.97
C ILE A 256 -14.23 1.34 -16.92
N SER A 257 -14.46 2.60 -16.59
CA SER A 257 -13.74 3.27 -15.50
C SER A 257 -14.29 2.80 -14.15
N SER A 258 -13.50 2.85 -13.07
CA SER A 258 -13.96 2.41 -11.74
C SER A 258 -15.22 3.14 -11.21
N SER A 259 -15.61 4.25 -11.85
CA SER A 259 -16.88 4.96 -11.65
C SER A 259 -18.11 4.26 -12.24
N SER A 260 -17.93 3.36 -13.22
CA SER A 260 -19.02 2.65 -13.90
C SER A 260 -19.42 1.35 -13.20
N ASN A 261 -19.11 1.19 -11.91
CA ASN A 261 -19.46 -0.01 -11.16
C ASN A 261 -20.99 -0.07 -10.96
N PRO A 262 -21.71 -1.06 -11.52
CA PRO A 262 -23.17 -1.15 -11.42
C PRO A 262 -23.68 -1.36 -9.99
N PHE A 263 -22.78 -1.66 -9.04
CA PHE A 263 -23.10 -1.84 -7.62
C PHE A 263 -22.74 -0.63 -6.74
N VAL A 264 -21.95 0.33 -7.23
CA VAL A 264 -21.74 1.61 -6.56
C VAL A 264 -22.74 2.58 -7.18
N GLY A 265 -24.00 2.43 -6.77
CA GLY A 265 -25.09 3.35 -7.09
C GLY A 265 -24.88 4.70 -6.40
N GLY A 266 -23.84 5.42 -6.82
CA GLY A 266 -23.52 6.77 -6.37
C GLY A 266 -23.52 7.73 -7.56
N GLY A 267 -24.71 8.08 -8.08
CA GLY A 267 -24.85 9.10 -9.10
C GLY A 267 -25.96 8.82 -10.11
N ILE A 268 -27.08 9.51 -9.96
CA ILE A 268 -28.35 9.36 -10.69
C ILE A 268 -28.24 9.98 -12.09
N GLY A 269 -27.35 9.48 -12.97
CA GLY A 269 -27.23 10.11 -14.29
C GLY A 269 -26.38 9.45 -15.36
N GLU A 270 -25.54 8.46 -15.05
CA GLU A 270 -24.91 7.68 -16.12
C GLU A 270 -25.78 6.48 -16.51
N PRO A 271 -25.95 6.21 -17.82
CA PRO A 271 -26.66 5.02 -18.25
C PRO A 271 -25.93 3.81 -17.69
N ALA A 272 -26.59 3.07 -16.78
CA ALA A 272 -26.10 1.82 -16.25
C ALA A 272 -25.57 0.96 -17.41
N LEU A 273 -24.32 0.49 -17.28
CA LEU A 273 -23.57 -0.23 -18.31
C LEU A 273 -24.51 -1.08 -19.18
N GLN A 274 -24.81 -0.61 -20.39
CA GLN A 274 -25.58 -1.40 -21.33
C GLN A 274 -24.75 -2.64 -21.64
N PRO A 275 -25.35 -3.85 -21.63
CA PRO A 275 -24.61 -5.06 -21.90
C PRO A 275 -24.03 -4.94 -23.32
N VAL A 276 -22.69 -4.93 -23.40
CA VAL A 276 -21.94 -4.62 -24.62
C VAL A 276 -22.30 -5.58 -25.75
N LEU A 277 -22.56 -6.86 -25.44
CA LEU A 277 -22.93 -7.87 -26.44
C LEU A 277 -24.30 -7.60 -27.09
N PRO A 278 -25.41 -7.42 -26.35
CA PRO A 278 -26.68 -6.95 -26.94
C PRO A 278 -26.57 -5.63 -27.70
N ALA A 279 -25.80 -4.66 -27.21
CA ALA A 279 -25.60 -3.39 -27.93
C ALA A 279 -24.87 -3.61 -29.27
N ILE A 280 -23.84 -4.44 -29.29
CA ILE A 280 -23.13 -4.84 -30.52
C ILE A 280 -24.04 -5.64 -31.44
N ASP A 281 -24.90 -6.53 -30.94
CA ASP A 281 -25.85 -7.31 -31.75
C ASP A 281 -26.95 -6.40 -32.36
N GLN A 282 -27.41 -5.41 -31.61
CA GLN A 282 -28.31 -4.37 -32.13
C GLN A 282 -27.61 -3.50 -33.20
N LEU A 283 -26.35 -3.12 -32.99
CA LEU A 283 -25.59 -2.39 -34.01
C LEU A 283 -25.29 -3.27 -35.23
N ALA A 284 -24.96 -4.55 -35.03
CA ALA A 284 -24.70 -5.51 -36.09
C ALA A 284 -25.96 -5.77 -36.92
N SER A 285 -27.12 -5.92 -36.31
CA SER A 285 -28.41 -6.06 -37.03
C SER A 285 -28.78 -4.77 -37.78
N ARG A 286 -28.52 -3.59 -37.21
CA ARG A 286 -28.68 -2.30 -37.91
C ARG A 286 -27.72 -2.16 -39.09
N LEU A 287 -26.46 -2.55 -38.91
CA LEU A 287 -25.45 -2.54 -39.97
C LEU A 287 -25.74 -3.59 -41.05
N ALA A 288 -26.24 -4.78 -40.69
CA ALA A 288 -26.69 -5.82 -41.61
C ALA A 288 -27.91 -5.37 -42.43
N ALA A 289 -28.85 -4.65 -41.80
CA ALA A 289 -29.95 -4.02 -42.50
C ALA A 289 -29.46 -2.93 -43.48
N LEU A 290 -28.50 -2.10 -43.06
CA LEU A 290 -27.89 -1.08 -43.93
C LEU A 290 -27.07 -1.69 -45.07
N THR A 291 -26.29 -2.74 -44.83
CA THR A 291 -25.54 -3.45 -45.89
C THR A 291 -26.45 -4.23 -46.82
N GLY A 292 -27.53 -4.83 -46.30
CA GLY A 292 -28.59 -5.42 -47.13
C GLY A 292 -29.30 -4.39 -48.02
N LEU A 293 -29.43 -3.15 -47.55
CA LEU A 293 -29.97 -2.02 -48.32
C LEU A 293 -28.97 -1.43 -49.32
N LEU A 294 -27.66 -1.46 -49.02
CA LEU A 294 -26.62 -0.82 -49.83
C LEU A 294 -26.02 -1.75 -50.89
N VAL A 295 -25.91 -3.05 -50.60
CA VAL A 295 -25.28 -4.03 -51.52
C VAL A 295 -26.26 -4.57 -52.55
N GLY A 296 -27.57 -4.53 -52.28
CA GLY A 296 -28.58 -5.04 -53.20
C GLY A 296 -28.45 -6.56 -53.42
N SER A 297 -29.53 -7.30 -53.23
CA SER A 297 -29.57 -8.68 -53.67
C SER A 297 -29.37 -8.75 -55.19
N ASN A 298 -28.22 -9.29 -55.61
CA ASN A 298 -27.92 -10.03 -56.85
C ASN A 298 -26.85 -9.41 -57.80
N PRO A 299 -25.63 -9.96 -57.89
CA PRO A 299 -24.62 -9.59 -58.89
C PRO A 299 -24.80 -10.37 -60.22
N ALA A 300 -26.03 -10.54 -60.69
CA ALA A 300 -26.29 -11.28 -61.93
C ALA A 300 -27.47 -10.71 -62.74
N ALA A 301 -27.34 -9.46 -63.18
CA ALA A 301 -27.95 -8.96 -64.42
C ALA A 301 -27.36 -7.58 -64.73
N GLY A 302 -26.52 -7.51 -65.77
CA GLY A 302 -25.97 -6.25 -66.25
C GLY A 302 -27.07 -5.32 -66.77
N GLY A 303 -27.05 -4.08 -66.31
CA GLY A 303 -27.85 -2.97 -66.83
C GLY A 303 -27.42 -1.65 -66.15
N PRO A 304 -27.19 -0.56 -66.90
CA PRO A 304 -26.63 0.65 -66.33
C PRO A 304 -27.71 1.51 -65.65
N SER A 305 -27.34 2.13 -64.53
CA SER A 305 -27.95 3.35 -63.98
C SER A 305 -29.45 3.32 -63.65
N MET A 306 -29.80 3.07 -62.37
CA MET A 306 -30.88 3.77 -61.66
C MET A 306 -30.59 3.84 -60.15
N PRO A 307 -30.62 5.01 -59.50
CA PRO A 307 -30.65 5.14 -58.05
C PRO A 307 -32.09 5.08 -57.54
N GLY A 308 -32.34 4.34 -56.46
CA GLY A 308 -33.58 4.44 -55.68
C GLY A 308 -34.58 3.30 -55.89
N MET A 309 -34.37 2.18 -55.18
CA MET A 309 -35.37 1.12 -55.03
C MET A 309 -35.50 0.65 -53.56
N THR A 310 -35.37 1.54 -52.57
CA THR A 310 -35.29 1.13 -51.16
C THR A 310 -36.29 1.80 -50.19
N THR A 311 -37.17 2.70 -50.63
CA THR A 311 -38.29 3.20 -49.82
C THR A 311 -39.63 2.50 -50.09
N PRO A 312 -40.07 2.19 -51.33
CA PRO A 312 -41.41 1.66 -51.56
C PRO A 312 -41.54 0.18 -51.16
N HIS A 313 -40.45 -0.58 -51.15
CA HIS A 313 -40.46 -1.98 -50.72
C HIS A 313 -40.54 -2.13 -49.19
N LEU A 314 -39.94 -1.19 -48.44
CA LEU A 314 -40.07 -1.12 -46.98
C LEU A 314 -41.48 -0.66 -46.60
N GLU A 315 -42.05 0.30 -47.34
CA GLU A 315 -43.45 0.69 -47.20
C GLU A 315 -44.40 -0.46 -47.56
N ALA A 316 -44.13 -1.23 -48.61
CA ALA A 316 -44.93 -2.41 -48.98
C ALA A 316 -44.82 -3.56 -47.96
N LEU A 317 -43.63 -3.81 -47.40
CA LEU A 317 -43.44 -4.82 -46.36
C LEU A 317 -44.03 -4.37 -45.03
N SER A 318 -43.85 -3.11 -44.62
CA SER A 318 -44.44 -2.59 -43.39
C SER A 318 -45.97 -2.53 -43.47
N THR A 319 -46.55 -2.19 -44.63
CA THR A 319 -48.00 -2.28 -44.84
C THR A 319 -48.50 -3.73 -44.84
N ARG A 320 -47.73 -4.67 -45.39
CA ARG A 320 -48.06 -6.11 -45.30
C ARG A 320 -47.94 -6.65 -43.88
N VAL A 321 -46.93 -6.25 -43.12
CA VAL A 321 -46.78 -6.60 -41.69
C VAL A 321 -47.90 -5.98 -40.87
N ARG A 322 -48.27 -4.72 -41.13
CA ARG A 322 -49.47 -4.10 -40.52
C ARG A 322 -50.75 -4.86 -40.86
N LYS A 323 -50.92 -5.30 -42.11
CA LYS A 323 -52.07 -6.12 -42.49
C LYS A 323 -52.07 -7.49 -41.79
N LEU A 324 -50.92 -8.16 -41.73
CA LEU A 324 -50.81 -9.45 -41.06
C LEU A 324 -51.00 -9.34 -39.54
N THR A 325 -50.57 -8.24 -38.93
CA THR A 325 -50.83 -7.96 -37.51
C THR A 325 -52.31 -7.68 -37.27
N THR A 326 -52.97 -6.87 -38.12
CA THR A 326 -54.43 -6.68 -38.01
C THR A 326 -55.20 -7.98 -38.24
N ASP A 327 -54.77 -8.82 -39.18
CA ASP A 327 -55.40 -10.11 -39.46
C ASP A 327 -55.18 -11.09 -38.29
N ALA A 328 -53.98 -11.08 -37.67
CA ALA A 328 -53.69 -11.87 -36.47
C ALA A 328 -54.48 -11.39 -35.25
N GLU A 329 -54.63 -10.09 -35.05
CA GLU A 329 -55.47 -9.49 -34.01
C GLU A 329 -56.96 -9.81 -34.23
N ALA A 330 -57.42 -9.77 -35.48
CA ALA A 330 -58.77 -10.18 -35.84
C ALA A 330 -59.01 -11.65 -35.49
N LEU A 331 -58.07 -12.55 -35.83
CA LEU A 331 -58.11 -13.97 -35.46
C LEU A 331 -58.03 -14.19 -33.94
N ALA A 332 -57.20 -13.43 -33.23
CA ALA A 332 -57.11 -13.50 -31.77
C ALA A 332 -58.42 -13.05 -31.11
N SER A 333 -59.02 -11.96 -31.59
CA SER A 333 -60.33 -11.49 -31.12
C SER A 333 -61.45 -12.48 -31.44
N ALA A 334 -61.42 -13.12 -32.60
CA ALA A 334 -62.37 -14.16 -32.99
C ALA A 334 -62.23 -15.40 -32.09
N ARG A 335 -60.99 -15.82 -31.78
CA ARG A 335 -60.72 -16.91 -30.84
C ARG A 335 -61.16 -16.57 -29.43
N LYS A 336 -60.93 -15.34 -28.96
CA LYS A 336 -61.40 -14.88 -27.65
C LYS A 336 -62.93 -14.88 -27.57
N ARG A 337 -63.63 -14.32 -28.57
CA ARG A 337 -65.11 -14.37 -28.64
C ARG A 337 -65.63 -15.81 -28.70
N ALA A 338 -64.96 -16.71 -29.42
CA ALA A 338 -65.32 -18.12 -29.47
C ALA A 338 -65.11 -18.82 -28.11
N ALA A 339 -64.01 -18.52 -27.41
CA ALA A 339 -63.74 -19.03 -26.07
C ALA A 339 -64.73 -18.48 -25.03
N ASP A 340 -65.07 -17.20 -25.10
CA ASP A 340 -66.05 -16.56 -24.21
C ASP A 340 -67.47 -17.08 -24.49
N ALA A 341 -67.83 -17.32 -25.75
CA ALA A 341 -69.08 -17.99 -26.11
C ALA A 341 -69.12 -19.44 -25.62
N ALA A 342 -68.01 -20.17 -25.71
CA ALA A 342 -67.90 -21.51 -25.15
C ALA A 342 -68.05 -21.50 -23.62
N LYS A 343 -67.37 -20.56 -22.92
CA LYS A 343 -67.52 -20.34 -21.47
C LYS A 343 -68.96 -19.98 -21.08
N ALA A 344 -69.61 -19.07 -21.82
CA ALA A 344 -71.00 -18.70 -21.59
C ALA A 344 -71.96 -19.87 -21.82
N SER A 345 -71.72 -20.69 -22.85
CA SER A 345 -72.51 -21.90 -23.11
C SER A 345 -72.32 -22.97 -22.03
N GLN A 346 -71.13 -23.07 -21.46
CA GLN A 346 -70.82 -23.98 -20.36
C GLN A 346 -71.46 -23.50 -19.07
N ASN A 347 -71.36 -22.21 -18.74
CA ASN A 347 -72.04 -21.62 -17.58
C ASN A 347 -73.58 -21.71 -17.70
N ALA A 348 -74.14 -21.57 -18.91
CA ALA A 348 -75.57 -21.79 -19.14
C ALA A 348 -75.97 -23.27 -19.00
N ARG A 349 -75.09 -24.22 -19.33
CA ARG A 349 -75.31 -25.65 -19.06
C ARG A 349 -75.26 -25.98 -17.58
N ILE A 350 -74.34 -25.35 -16.83
CA ILE A 350 -74.22 -25.47 -15.37
C ILE A 350 -75.45 -24.87 -14.68
N ALA A 351 -75.96 -23.73 -15.16
CA ALA A 351 -77.16 -23.09 -14.61
C ALA A 351 -78.46 -23.87 -14.90
N ASN A 352 -78.47 -24.72 -15.94
CA ASN A 352 -79.62 -25.56 -16.30
C ASN A 352 -79.54 -27.00 -15.74
N SER A 353 -78.45 -27.37 -15.05
CA SER A 353 -78.33 -28.67 -14.38
C SER A 353 -78.64 -28.53 -12.89
N GLU A 354 -79.90 -28.76 -12.49
CA GLU A 354 -80.38 -28.81 -11.10
C GLU A 354 -80.05 -30.11 -10.35
N ASP A 355 -79.09 -30.92 -10.84
CA ASP A 355 -78.70 -32.17 -10.17
C ASP A 355 -77.25 -32.12 -9.65
N ASP A 356 -77.16 -32.37 -8.34
CA ASP A 356 -76.02 -32.31 -7.44
C ASP A 356 -74.91 -33.31 -7.83
N THR A 357 -73.98 -32.91 -8.69
CA THR A 357 -72.69 -33.61 -8.88
C THR A 357 -71.55 -32.60 -9.09
N PRO A 358 -70.43 -32.69 -8.34
CA PRO A 358 -69.35 -31.72 -8.41
C PRO A 358 -68.49 -31.99 -9.65
N ALA A 359 -68.92 -31.51 -10.81
CA ALA A 359 -68.14 -31.49 -12.05
C ALA A 359 -67.46 -30.13 -12.28
N GLN A 360 -66.96 -29.49 -11.22
CA GLN A 360 -66.30 -28.19 -11.29
C GLN A 360 -65.07 -28.10 -10.40
N ASP A 361 -63.97 -28.72 -10.81
CA ASP A 361 -62.64 -28.32 -10.31
C ASP A 361 -61.57 -28.25 -11.41
N VAL A 362 -61.87 -28.76 -12.61
CA VAL A 362 -60.89 -28.86 -13.69
C VAL A 362 -60.57 -27.54 -14.40
N ASN A 363 -61.35 -26.46 -14.24
CA ASN A 363 -61.13 -25.22 -14.99
C ASN A 363 -60.74 -23.99 -14.14
N PHE A 364 -61.19 -23.89 -12.89
CA PHE A 364 -60.66 -22.89 -11.94
C PHE A 364 -59.21 -23.17 -11.57
N GLY A 365 -58.84 -24.46 -11.51
CA GLY A 365 -57.44 -24.87 -11.37
C GLY A 365 -56.56 -24.37 -12.51
N ASN A 366 -57.07 -24.28 -13.74
CA ASN A 366 -56.27 -23.82 -14.89
C ASN A 366 -56.04 -22.29 -14.86
N ASP A 367 -57.04 -21.50 -14.48
CA ASP A 367 -56.87 -20.04 -14.35
C ASP A 367 -55.97 -19.69 -13.15
N GLU A 368 -56.10 -20.40 -12.02
CA GLU A 368 -55.19 -20.23 -10.88
C GLU A 368 -53.77 -20.76 -11.17
N GLN A 369 -53.64 -21.88 -11.89
CA GLN A 369 -52.35 -22.41 -12.35
C GLN A 369 -51.71 -21.48 -13.37
N THR A 370 -52.46 -20.90 -14.31
CA THR A 370 -51.92 -19.93 -15.27
C THR A 370 -51.52 -18.62 -14.59
N ALA A 371 -52.27 -18.15 -13.58
CA ALA A 371 -51.86 -17.03 -12.74
C ALA A 371 -50.57 -17.32 -11.94
N LYS A 372 -50.45 -18.53 -11.36
CA LYS A 372 -49.22 -18.99 -10.69
C LYS A 372 -48.05 -19.10 -11.67
N ILE A 373 -48.29 -19.63 -12.87
CA ILE A 373 -47.29 -19.75 -13.94
C ILE A 373 -46.85 -18.35 -14.39
N GLN A 374 -47.77 -17.40 -14.60
CA GLN A 374 -47.44 -16.02 -14.93
C GLN A 374 -46.64 -15.34 -13.81
N ALA A 375 -46.99 -15.59 -12.54
CA ALA A 375 -46.20 -15.13 -11.41
C ALA A 375 -44.79 -15.73 -11.39
N LEU A 376 -44.63 -17.01 -11.75
CA LEU A 376 -43.32 -17.65 -11.89
C LEU A 376 -42.52 -17.12 -13.09
N TYR A 377 -43.18 -16.84 -14.21
CA TYR A 377 -42.55 -16.17 -15.35
C TYR A 377 -42.18 -14.72 -15.05
N ALA A 378 -42.86 -14.06 -14.11
CA ALA A 378 -42.48 -12.73 -13.64
C ALA A 378 -41.29 -12.76 -12.66
N THR A 379 -41.10 -13.85 -11.90
CA THR A 379 -39.92 -14.04 -11.03
C THR A 379 -38.74 -14.69 -11.76
N LEU A 380 -38.96 -15.29 -12.93
CA LEU A 380 -37.89 -15.90 -13.72
C LEU A 380 -36.79 -14.90 -14.15
N PRO A 381 -37.10 -13.67 -14.62
CA PRO A 381 -36.07 -12.68 -14.97
C PRO A 381 -35.19 -12.27 -13.79
N THR A 382 -35.76 -12.19 -12.59
CA THR A 382 -34.99 -11.87 -11.37
C THR A 382 -34.07 -13.03 -11.00
N ILE A 383 -34.53 -14.27 -11.11
CA ILE A 383 -33.68 -15.44 -10.88
C ILE A 383 -32.61 -15.58 -11.97
N GLN A 384 -32.96 -15.32 -13.24
CA GLN A 384 -32.05 -15.43 -14.38
C GLN A 384 -30.92 -14.39 -14.34
N SER A 385 -31.19 -13.19 -13.80
CA SER A 385 -30.16 -12.17 -13.55
C SER A 385 -29.28 -12.48 -12.32
N LEU A 386 -29.82 -13.14 -11.30
CA LEU A 386 -29.06 -13.54 -10.11
C LEU A 386 -28.23 -14.82 -10.31
N HIS A 387 -28.65 -15.71 -11.21
CA HIS A 387 -27.96 -16.96 -11.51
C HIS A 387 -26.47 -16.81 -11.91
N PRO A 388 -26.07 -15.91 -12.83
CA PRO A 388 -24.66 -15.71 -13.17
C PRO A 388 -23.81 -15.12 -12.05
N LEU A 389 -24.44 -14.49 -11.04
CA LEU A 389 -23.73 -13.90 -9.90
C LEU A 389 -23.40 -14.94 -8.81
N LEU A 390 -24.21 -16.01 -8.67
CA LEU A 390 -23.98 -17.08 -7.70
C LEU A 390 -22.56 -17.69 -7.72
N PRO A 391 -21.99 -18.11 -8.87
CA PRO A 391 -20.65 -18.68 -8.87
C PRO A 391 -19.59 -17.68 -8.39
N SER A 392 -19.69 -16.41 -8.79
CA SER A 392 -18.76 -15.36 -8.34
C SER A 392 -18.87 -15.08 -6.83
N VAL A 393 -20.10 -15.06 -6.29
CA VAL A 393 -20.33 -14.90 -4.86
C VAL A 393 -19.82 -16.11 -4.08
N LEU A 394 -20.01 -17.33 -4.59
CA LEU A 394 -19.46 -18.54 -3.97
C LEU A 394 -17.93 -18.55 -3.98
N GLU A 395 -17.30 -18.09 -5.06
CA GLU A 395 -15.84 -17.97 -5.11
C GLU A 395 -15.32 -16.92 -4.13
N ARG A 396 -15.98 -15.75 -4.04
CA ARG A 396 -15.68 -14.73 -3.05
C ARG A 396 -15.91 -15.22 -1.62
N LEU A 397 -16.98 -15.97 -1.37
CA LEU A 397 -17.24 -16.59 -0.05
C LEU A 397 -16.19 -17.66 0.27
N ARG A 398 -15.65 -18.37 -0.72
CA ARG A 398 -14.59 -19.36 -0.52
C ARG A 398 -13.26 -18.69 -0.16
N SER A 399 -12.90 -17.59 -0.83
CA SER A 399 -11.70 -16.81 -0.44
C SER A 399 -11.89 -16.15 0.93
N LEU A 400 -13.08 -15.59 1.17
CA LEU A 400 -13.45 -14.96 2.43
C LEU A 400 -13.58 -15.97 3.58
N ARG A 401 -13.93 -17.24 3.33
CA ARG A 401 -13.91 -18.31 4.33
C ARG A 401 -12.51 -18.51 4.93
N ALA A 402 -11.46 -18.42 4.12
CA ALA A 402 -10.09 -18.51 4.63
C ALA A 402 -9.77 -17.33 5.55
N CYS A 403 -10.22 -16.12 5.18
CA CYS A 403 -10.08 -14.94 6.02
C CYS A 403 -10.90 -15.04 7.33
N HIS A 404 -12.15 -15.50 7.27
CA HIS A 404 -12.99 -15.70 8.46
C HIS A 404 -12.45 -16.79 9.38
N ALA A 405 -11.92 -17.89 8.83
CA ALA A 405 -11.25 -18.92 9.62
C ALA A 405 -9.98 -18.37 10.29
N GLY A 406 -9.19 -17.57 9.57
CA GLY A 406 -8.04 -16.87 10.14
C GLY A 406 -8.43 -15.88 11.24
N ALA A 407 -9.51 -15.12 11.05
CA ALA A 407 -10.03 -14.19 12.05
C ALA A 407 -10.56 -14.91 13.30
N ALA A 408 -11.25 -16.03 13.13
CA ALA A 408 -11.70 -16.86 14.25
C ALA A 408 -10.51 -17.42 15.03
N HIS A 409 -9.48 -17.93 14.34
CA HIS A 409 -8.26 -18.43 14.99
C HIS A 409 -7.48 -17.32 15.70
N ALA A 410 -7.39 -16.13 15.11
CA ALA A 410 -6.77 -14.96 15.75
C ALA A 410 -7.54 -14.48 16.99
N ALA A 411 -8.87 -14.55 16.96
CA ALA A 411 -9.69 -14.24 18.13
C ALA A 411 -9.49 -15.28 19.24
N GLU A 412 -9.37 -16.56 18.89
CA GLU A 412 -9.09 -17.64 19.84
C GLU A 412 -7.69 -17.49 20.47
N SER A 413 -6.67 -17.23 19.66
CA SER A 413 -5.30 -17.02 20.18
C SER A 413 -5.17 -15.76 21.01
N LEU A 414 -5.92 -14.69 20.70
CA LEU A 414 -6.01 -13.50 21.55
C LEU A 414 -6.66 -13.82 22.90
N ASN A 415 -7.74 -14.60 22.92
CA ASN A 415 -8.37 -15.02 24.18
C ASN A 415 -7.45 -15.93 25.01
N GLU A 416 -6.64 -16.77 24.36
CA GLU A 416 -5.63 -17.59 25.05
C GLU A 416 -4.50 -16.73 25.62
N LEU A 417 -4.00 -15.76 24.87
CA LEU A 417 -3.02 -14.78 25.35
C LEU A 417 -3.56 -13.93 26.50
N GLU A 418 -4.83 -13.51 26.44
CA GLU A 418 -5.48 -12.77 27.53
C GLU A 418 -5.55 -13.61 28.81
N LYS A 419 -5.90 -14.90 28.70
CA LYS A 419 -5.87 -15.83 29.83
C LYS A 419 -4.47 -16.00 30.40
N HIS A 420 -3.46 -16.22 29.56
CA HIS A 420 -2.07 -16.31 30.01
C HIS A 420 -1.58 -15.01 30.64
N GLN A 421 -2.00 -13.86 30.13
CA GLN A 421 -1.68 -12.58 30.75
C GLN A 421 -2.33 -12.45 32.13
N ALA A 422 -3.60 -12.85 32.28
CA ALA A 422 -4.27 -12.88 33.56
C ALA A 422 -3.58 -13.84 34.56
N GLU A 423 -3.21 -15.04 34.11
CA GLU A 423 -2.45 -16.01 34.90
C GLU A 423 -1.09 -15.43 35.34
N MET A 424 -0.29 -14.89 34.41
CA MET A 424 1.00 -14.26 34.73
C MET A 424 0.84 -13.10 35.71
N THR A 425 -0.21 -12.27 35.59
CA THR A 425 -0.46 -11.20 36.56
C THR A 425 -0.77 -11.75 37.95
N SER A 426 -1.56 -12.82 38.03
CA SER A 426 -1.86 -13.48 39.31
C SER A 426 -0.63 -14.16 39.91
N GLU A 427 0.25 -14.75 39.09
CA GLU A 427 1.51 -15.30 39.54
C GLU A 427 2.42 -14.19 40.07
N ILE A 428 2.58 -13.07 39.35
CA ILE A 428 3.38 -11.93 39.80
C ILE A 428 2.87 -11.39 41.15
N GLU A 429 1.55 -11.35 41.37
CA GLU A 429 0.97 -10.99 42.66
C GLU A 429 1.35 -12.00 43.76
N GLN A 430 1.28 -13.30 43.49
CA GLN A 430 1.73 -14.35 44.42
C GLN A 430 3.23 -14.26 44.71
N TRP A 431 4.07 -13.97 43.70
CA TRP A 431 5.51 -13.77 43.88
C TRP A 431 5.81 -12.53 44.73
N ARG A 432 5.02 -11.46 44.57
CA ARG A 432 5.14 -10.24 45.40
C ARG A 432 4.75 -10.50 46.85
N GLU A 433 3.66 -11.22 47.08
CA GLU A 433 3.24 -11.61 48.44
C GLU A 433 4.29 -12.55 49.07
N GLY A 434 4.78 -13.53 48.31
CA GLY A 434 5.85 -14.42 48.75
C GLY A 434 7.14 -13.68 49.10
N LEU A 435 7.54 -12.69 48.28
CA LEU A 435 8.70 -11.83 48.55
C LEU A 435 8.50 -10.99 49.82
N ALA A 436 7.33 -10.40 50.01
CA ALA A 436 7.00 -9.63 51.21
C ALA A 436 7.04 -10.52 52.47
N ALA A 437 6.53 -11.75 52.39
CA ALA A 437 6.60 -12.71 53.49
C ALA A 437 8.04 -13.15 53.79
N VAL A 438 8.90 -13.28 52.77
CA VAL A 438 10.32 -13.56 52.94
C VAL A 438 11.06 -12.36 53.54
N GLU A 439 10.77 -11.14 53.09
CA GLU A 439 11.33 -9.91 53.64
C GLU A 439 10.95 -9.76 55.12
N GLU A 440 9.68 -10.00 55.47
CA GLU A 440 9.22 -9.98 56.85
C GLU A 440 9.95 -11.04 57.69
N LYS A 441 10.01 -12.30 57.23
CA LYS A 441 10.74 -13.36 57.93
C LYS A 441 12.24 -13.07 58.03
N MET A 442 12.84 -12.43 57.02
CA MET A 442 14.24 -12.02 57.05
C MET A 442 14.46 -10.91 58.08
N SER A 443 13.56 -9.93 58.16
CA SER A 443 13.63 -8.88 59.18
C SER A 443 13.47 -9.42 60.60
N GLN A 444 12.54 -10.36 60.80
CA GLN A 444 12.35 -11.07 62.07
C GLN A 444 13.57 -11.93 62.41
N GLY A 445 14.13 -12.63 61.41
CA GLY A 445 15.36 -13.41 61.54
C GLY A 445 16.58 -12.55 61.86
N GLU A 446 16.70 -11.37 61.26
CA GLU A 446 17.75 -10.40 61.53
C GLU A 446 17.62 -9.81 62.94
N ALA A 447 16.40 -9.48 63.38
CA ALA A 447 16.13 -9.05 64.74
C ALA A 447 16.45 -10.15 65.78
N ALA A 448 16.05 -11.38 65.50
CA ALA A 448 16.38 -12.53 66.34
C ALA A 448 17.90 -12.78 66.37
N LEU A 449 18.59 -12.69 65.23
CA LEU A 449 20.05 -12.82 65.15
C LEU A 449 20.74 -11.71 65.94
N ARG A 450 20.29 -10.45 65.82
CA ARG A 450 20.79 -9.32 66.63
C ARG A 450 20.62 -9.60 68.13
N SER A 451 19.44 -10.03 68.57
CA SER A 451 19.22 -10.38 69.97
C SER A 451 20.06 -11.58 70.44
N ASN A 452 20.31 -12.56 69.55
CA ASN A 452 21.17 -13.69 69.85
C ASN A 452 22.65 -13.26 69.94
N VAL A 453 23.10 -12.37 69.05
CA VAL A 453 24.45 -11.79 69.13
C VAL A 453 24.60 -10.98 70.41
N GLU A 454 23.62 -10.13 70.76
CA GLU A 454 23.64 -9.35 72.01
C GLU A 454 23.66 -10.23 73.26
N THR A 455 23.05 -11.41 73.23
CA THR A 455 23.07 -12.37 74.36
C THR A 455 24.33 -13.23 74.40
N VAL A 456 24.88 -13.60 73.24
CA VAL A 456 26.10 -14.42 73.14
C VAL A 456 27.37 -13.58 73.33
N GLU A 457 27.40 -12.32 72.88
CA GLU A 457 28.52 -11.40 73.02
C GLU A 457 29.03 -11.24 74.46
N PRO A 458 28.18 -11.03 75.51
CA PRO A 458 28.66 -10.98 76.89
C PRO A 458 29.16 -12.34 77.38
N TRP A 459 28.60 -13.46 76.92
CA TRP A 459 29.09 -14.80 77.28
C TRP A 459 30.47 -15.07 76.65
N VAL A 460 30.67 -14.67 75.39
CA VAL A 460 31.97 -14.76 74.73
C VAL A 460 32.98 -13.85 75.40
N ARG A 461 32.61 -12.61 75.74
CA ARG A 461 33.49 -11.71 76.52
C ARG A 461 33.84 -12.27 77.89
N ASP A 462 32.90 -12.90 78.59
CA ASP A 462 33.20 -13.56 79.86
C ASP A 462 34.20 -14.71 79.65
N LEU A 463 33.99 -15.54 78.61
CA LEU A 463 34.89 -16.62 78.25
C LEU A 463 36.29 -16.11 77.86
N GLU A 464 36.37 -15.06 77.06
CA GLU A 464 37.61 -14.37 76.69
C GLU A 464 38.31 -13.81 77.93
N SER A 465 37.58 -13.17 78.85
CA SER A 465 38.15 -12.66 80.09
C SER A 465 38.72 -13.78 80.98
N ARG A 466 38.04 -14.93 81.02
CA ARG A 466 38.50 -16.11 81.75
C ARG A 466 39.71 -16.75 81.07
N MET A 467 39.74 -16.79 79.75
CA MET A 467 40.89 -17.28 78.97
C MET A 467 42.09 -16.34 79.11
N ALA A 468 41.90 -15.02 79.07
CA ALA A 468 42.96 -14.04 79.31
C ALA A 468 43.52 -14.12 80.74
N ARG A 469 42.70 -14.45 81.74
CA ARG A 469 43.17 -14.75 83.11
C ARG A 469 43.99 -16.04 83.18
N LEU A 470 43.71 -17.01 82.30
CA LEU A 470 44.46 -18.27 82.18
C LEU A 470 45.75 -18.11 81.36
N ASP A 471 45.78 -17.17 80.41
CA ASP A 471 46.90 -16.89 79.49
C ASP A 471 47.80 -15.73 79.95
N GLY A 472 47.49 -15.12 81.11
CA GLY A 472 48.38 -14.22 81.83
C GLY A 472 49.68 -14.92 82.25
N PRO A 473 50.83 -14.21 82.27
CA PRO A 473 52.16 -14.77 82.02
C PRO A 473 52.60 -15.86 83.02
N PRO A 474 53.45 -16.81 82.59
CA PRO A 474 54.03 -17.81 83.48
C PRO A 474 55.08 -17.16 84.39
N GLY A 475 54.76 -17.08 85.69
CA GLY A 475 55.77 -16.97 86.75
C GLY A 475 55.96 -15.57 87.34
N GLY A 476 55.89 -15.52 88.68
CA GLY A 476 56.25 -14.36 89.48
C GLY A 476 56.13 -14.63 90.99
N LEU A 477 57.02 -15.51 91.48
CA LEU A 477 57.37 -15.82 92.88
C LEU A 477 56.35 -16.55 93.77
#